data_AF-A0AAW9EEX4-F1
#
_entry.id   AF-A0AAW9EEX4-F1
#
_cell.length_a   1.000
_cell.length_b   1.000
_cell.length_c   1.000
_cell.angle_alpha   90.00
_cell.angle_beta   90.00
_cell.angle_gamma   90.00
#
_symmetry.space_group_name_H-M   'P 1'
#
loop_
_entity.id
_entity.type
_entity.pdbx_description
1 polymer ?
#
loop_
_entity_poly.entity_id
_entity_poly.type
_entity_poly.pdbx_seq_one_letter_code
_entity_poly.pdbx_strand_id
1 'polypeptide(L)' 'MNRIVFVFALIISSLTCFKAYSAFTLNGTRFIYDEGRKNIAIEVKNNSDKTYGGQVWIDNLNGNEVFF' A
#
# COMPACT_ATOMS: atom_id res chain seq x y z
N MET A 1 27.99 10.40 -27.07
CA MET A 1 27.09 9.27 -26.72
C MET A 1 26.22 8.96 -27.93
N ASN A 2 26.29 7.73 -28.46
CA ASN A 2 25.72 7.41 -29.77
C ASN A 2 24.18 7.40 -29.71
N ARG A 3 23.47 8.06 -30.63
CA ARG A 3 21.99 8.18 -30.63
C ARG A 3 21.29 6.82 -30.51
N ILE A 4 21.87 5.80 -31.12
CA ILE A 4 21.39 4.41 -31.09
C ILE A 4 21.43 3.83 -29.67
N VAL A 5 22.48 4.11 -28.90
CA VAL A 5 22.64 3.64 -27.52
C VAL A 5 21.53 4.23 -26.62
N PHE A 6 21.17 5.49 -26.85
CA PHE A 6 20.07 6.14 -26.13
C PHE A 6 18.70 5.51 -26.42
N VAL A 7 18.41 5.23 -27.69
CA VAL A 7 17.14 4.60 -28.09
C VAL A 7 17.02 3.19 -27.50
N PHE A 8 18.12 2.43 -27.52
CA PHE A 8 18.16 1.10 -26.90
C PHE A 8 17.93 1.15 -25.39
N ALA A 9 18.56 2.09 -24.68
CA ALA A 9 18.37 2.28 -23.24
C ALA A 9 16.91 2.63 -22.90
N LEU A 10 16.26 3.45 -23.73
CA LEU A 10 14.87 3.85 -23.54
C LEU A 10 13.90 2.67 -23.72
N ILE A 11 14.12 1.83 -24.74
CA ILE A 11 13.32 0.62 -24.99
C ILE A 11 13.46 -0.36 -23.82
N ILE A 12 14.68 -0.61 -23.36
CA ILE A 12 14.93 -1.50 -22.21
C ILE A 12 14.21 -0.99 -20.96
N SER A 13 14.28 0.32 -20.68
CA SER A 13 13.58 0.91 -19.53
C SER A 13 12.06 0.81 -19.61
N SER A 14 11.47 0.83 -20.82
CA SER A 14 10.02 0.68 -21.00
C SER A 14 9.53 -0.76 -20.81
N LEU A 15 10.42 -1.74 -20.95
CA LEU A 15 10.13 -3.17 -20.79
C LEU A 15 10.24 -3.64 -19.34
N THR A 16 10.86 -2.85 -18.46
CA THR A 16 10.97 -3.16 -17.03
C THR A 16 9.79 -2.55 -16.26
N CYS A 17 8.73 -3.33 -16.02
CA CYS A 17 7.71 -2.98 -15.04
C CYS A 17 7.98 -3.67 -13.70
N PHE A 18 8.16 -2.90 -12.63
CA PHE A 18 8.24 -3.45 -11.29
C PHE A 18 6.81 -3.71 -10.77
N LYS A 19 6.56 -4.91 -10.26
CA LYS A 19 5.30 -5.20 -9.55
C LYS A 19 5.35 -4.52 -8.18
N ALA A 20 4.40 -3.64 -7.90
CA ALA A 20 4.14 -3.20 -6.54
C ALA A 20 3.43 -4.32 -5.79
N TYR A 21 4.12 -4.98 -4.86
CA TYR A 21 3.52 -6.02 -4.01
C TYR A 21 3.01 -5.37 -2.73
N SER A 22 1.70 -5.45 -2.50
CA SER A 22 1.15 -5.28 -1.16
C SER A 22 0.94 -6.67 -0.56
N ALA A 23 1.66 -6.99 0.51
CA ALA A 23 1.42 -8.24 1.24
C ALA A 23 0.01 -8.22 1.85
N PHE A 24 -0.38 -7.10 2.45
CA PHE A 24 -1.70 -6.94 3.07
C PHE A 24 -2.68 -6.16 2.19
N THR A 25 -3.92 -6.61 2.12
CA THR A 25 -5.05 -5.84 1.57
C THR A 25 -6.12 -5.67 2.63
N LEU A 26 -6.69 -4.47 2.70
CA LEU A 26 -7.90 -4.21 3.47
C LEU A 26 -9.13 -4.58 2.64
N ASN A 27 -10.21 -5.01 3.30
CA ASN A 27 -11.49 -5.29 2.64
C ASN A 27 -12.28 -4.02 2.22
N GLY A 28 -11.67 -2.83 2.35
CA GLY A 28 -12.26 -1.56 1.94
C GLY A 28 -11.19 -0.47 1.78
N THR A 29 -11.52 0.57 1.02
CA THR A 29 -10.67 1.77 0.83
C THR A 29 -11.06 2.93 1.74
N ARG A 30 -12.21 2.83 2.39
CA ARG A 30 -12.74 3.78 3.37
C ARG A 30 -13.65 3.02 4.33
N PHE A 31 -13.58 3.39 5.61
CA PHE A 31 -14.44 2.86 6.65
C PHE A 31 -15.19 4.02 7.30
N ILE A 32 -16.52 3.91 7.40
CA ILE A 32 -17.36 4.91 8.05
C ILE A 32 -17.67 4.42 9.46
N TYR A 33 -17.24 5.18 10.45
CA TYR A 33 -17.54 4.93 11.84
C TYR A 33 -18.73 5.78 12.27
N ASP A 34 -19.87 5.15 12.51
CA ASP A 34 -21.07 5.82 13.01
C ASP A 34 -20.91 6.10 14.51
N GLU A 35 -21.15 7.35 14.90
CA GLU A 35 -21.09 7.78 16.30
C GLU A 35 -22.03 6.94 17.17
N GLY A 36 -21.59 6.59 18.38
CA GLY A 36 -22.35 5.77 19.33
C GLY A 36 -22.21 4.26 19.14
N ARG A 37 -21.57 3.78 18.06
CA ARG A 37 -21.14 2.39 17.97
C ARG A 37 -19.98 2.12 18.93
N LYS A 38 -19.79 0.85 19.32
CA LYS A 38 -18.65 0.42 20.15
C LYS A 38 -17.39 0.19 19.33
N ASN A 39 -17.54 -0.37 18.13
CA ASN A 39 -16.45 -0.69 17.21
C ASN A 39 -16.98 -0.94 15.79
N ILE A 40 -16.05 -1.06 14.84
CA ILE A 40 -16.27 -1.63 13.50
C ILE A 40 -15.19 -2.68 13.24
N ALA A 41 -15.48 -3.66 12.38
CA ALA A 41 -14.53 -4.69 11.99
C ALA A 41 -13.85 -4.31 10.66
N ILE A 42 -12.52 -4.44 10.62
CA ILE A 42 -11.70 -4.27 9.42
C ILE A 42 -10.98 -5.59 9.18
N GLU A 43 -11.05 -6.12 7.96
CA GLU A 43 -10.39 -7.38 7.61
C GLU A 43 -9.09 -7.09 6.87
N VAL A 44 -8.02 -7.74 7.32
CA VAL A 44 -6.69 -7.69 6.70
C VAL A 44 -6.38 -9.06 6.12
N LYS A 45 -6.13 -9.13 4.82
CA LYS A 45 -5.74 -10.36 4.14
C LYS A 45 -4.29 -10.29 3.68
N ASN A 46 -3.50 -11.30 4.03
CA ASN A 46 -2.18 -11.51 3.44
C ASN A 46 -2.33 -12.24 2.10
N ASN A 47 -1.99 -11.59 0.98
CA ASN A 47 -2.02 -12.19 -0.36
C ASN A 47 -0.66 -12.75 -0.79
N SER A 48 0.34 -12.74 0.09
CA SER A 48 1.62 -13.42 -0.13
C SER A 48 1.58 -14.86 0.39
N ASP A 49 2.45 -15.68 -0.19
CA ASP A 49 2.87 -16.99 0.27
C ASP A 49 3.77 -16.96 1.53
N LYS A 50 4.22 -15.79 1.97
CA LYS A 50 5.10 -15.60 3.13
C LYS A 50 4.34 -15.04 4.32
N THR A 51 4.76 -15.42 5.52
CA THR A 51 4.27 -14.82 6.78
C THR A 51 4.91 -13.45 6.99
N TYR A 52 4.07 -12.44 7.25
CA TYR A 52 4.49 -11.07 7.57
C TYR A 52 3.91 -10.63 8.92
N GLY A 53 4.64 -9.76 9.63
CA GLY A 53 4.08 -9.03 10.78
C GLY A 53 3.21 -7.87 10.30
N GLY A 54 2.00 -7.76 10.83
CA GLY A 54 1.10 -6.62 10.58
C GLY A 54 1.16 -5.63 11.73
N GLN A 55 1.20 -4.33 11.42
CA GLN A 55 1.09 -3.23 12.38
C GLN A 55 -0.09 -2.34 11.98
N VAL A 56 -0.89 -1.91 12.97
CA VAL A 56 -2.04 -1.03 12.78
C VAL A 56 -1.95 0.12 13.78
N TRP A 57 -2.23 1.33 13.33
CA TRP A 57 -2.37 2.52 14.17
C TRP A 57 -3.41 3.46 13.54
N ILE A 58 -3.92 4.41 14.32
CA ILE A 58 -4.85 5.44 13.84
C ILE A 58 -4.16 6.79 13.97
N ASP A 59 -3.94 7.44 12.83
CA ASP A 59 -3.39 8.79 12.76
C ASP A 59 -4.50 9.86 12.76
N ASN A 60 -4.18 11.01 13.36
CA ASN A 60 -5.01 12.21 13.22
C ASN A 60 -4.68 12.94 11.91
N LEU A 61 -5.70 13.50 11.24
CA LEU A 61 -5.57 14.24 9.98
C LEU A 61 -4.56 15.40 10.06
N ASN A 62 -4.36 15.96 11.25
CA ASN A 62 -3.50 17.12 11.49
C ASN A 62 -2.09 16.76 12.01
N GLY A 63 -1.71 15.48 12.01
CA GLY A 63 -0.30 15.03 12.13
C GLY A 63 0.39 15.22 13.48
N ASN A 64 -0.29 15.72 14.52
CA ASN A 64 0.35 16.07 15.79
C ASN A 64 0.10 15.05 16.92
N GLU A 65 -0.80 14.07 16.72
CA GLU A 65 -1.17 13.10 17.74
C GLU A 65 -1.44 11.72 17.10
N VAL A 66 -0.71 10.70 17.57
CA VAL A 66 -0.93 9.29 17.22
C VAL A 66 -1.70 8.64 18.38
N PHE A 67 -2.84 8.00 18.08
CA PHE A 67 -3.61 7.25 19.08
C PHE A 67 -3.31 5.75 18.93
N PHE A 68 -2.92 5.10 20.03
CA PHE A 68 -2.68 3.66 20.13
C PHE A 68 -3.91 2.93 20.64
#